data_AF-A0A934B4Y6-F1
#
_entry.id   AF-A0A934B4Y6-F1
#
_cell.length_a   1.000
_cell.length_b   1.000
_cell.length_c   1.000
_cell.angle_alpha   90.00
_cell.angle_beta   90.00
_cell.angle_gamma   90.00
#
_symmetry.space_group_name_H-M   'P 1'
#
loop_
_entity.id
_entity.type
_entity.pdbx_description
1 polymer ?
#
loop_
_entity_poly.entity_id
_entity_poly.type
_entity_poly.pdbx_seq_one_letter_code
_entity_poly.pdbx_strand_id
1 'polypeptide(L)'
;MRYRHSHPIGTILRTGALPFLLGIVLLATVPSSATAAPYFEDGFLGLSQKELHEQLGRPQAVRDRKSALRVFTYYPITDWSSYFSKLVSPENGEDVYTFSREGIDVRYSFSYAIDPNDHNENRLLTVRLVDIEFSPAVPISRLPSLIPEFRPSTDPTNPAFRSNIWVLLFKGPPSSDARFIVREPGKEQLDWTLCYQLFSMQGLPDHLPTEALIDRVEISTQSLQLVTLQQRHTHERISNPYSHQFDRQSPPPKPSAAPIPVPKYAE
;
A
#
# COMPACT_ATOMS: atom_id res chain seq x y z
N MET A 1 -40.84 81.85 43.96
CA MET A 1 -42.27 81.91 44.31
C MET A 1 -42.90 80.58 43.90
N ARG A 2 -43.28 79.72 44.88
CA ARG A 2 -44.13 78.49 44.75
C ARG A 2 -43.60 77.35 43.84
N TYR A 3 -43.81 76.03 44.02
CA TYR A 3 -44.43 75.10 44.98
C TYR A 3 -43.89 73.68 44.59
N ARG A 4 -43.34 72.89 45.51
CA ARG A 4 -43.82 71.56 46.02
C ARG A 4 -44.23 70.43 45.06
N HIS A 5 -43.53 69.29 45.26
CA HIS A 5 -43.91 67.85 45.25
C HIS A 5 -44.51 67.16 44.02
N SER A 6 -43.91 66.03 43.60
CA SER A 6 -44.43 64.65 43.87
C SER A 6 -43.59 63.56 43.17
N HIS A 7 -43.37 62.43 43.84
CA HIS A 7 -42.92 61.13 43.30
C HIS A 7 -44.17 60.30 42.89
N PRO A 8 -44.12 59.34 41.92
CA PRO A 8 -43.75 57.96 42.26
C PRO A 8 -43.10 57.09 41.14
N ILE A 9 -42.78 55.87 41.58
CA ILE A 9 -42.13 54.68 41.03
C ILE A 9 -42.64 54.18 39.66
N GLY A 10 -41.72 53.66 38.83
CA GLY A 10 -42.00 52.92 37.59
C GLY A 10 -40.84 52.03 37.10
N THR A 11 -40.73 50.83 37.65
CA THR A 11 -40.70 49.50 36.98
C THR A 11 -40.02 49.30 35.60
N ILE A 12 -38.95 48.48 35.60
CA ILE A 12 -38.53 47.43 34.62
C ILE A 12 -38.15 47.84 33.17
N LEU A 13 -36.90 47.61 32.74
CA LEU A 13 -36.46 46.45 31.91
C LEU A 13 -34.96 46.56 31.54
N ARG A 14 -34.24 45.45 31.72
CA ARG A 14 -32.84 45.24 31.35
C ARG A 14 -32.66 45.38 29.83
N THR A 15 -31.69 46.20 29.41
CA THR A 15 -31.16 46.29 28.02
C THR A 15 -29.67 46.62 28.15
N GLY A 16 -28.72 46.00 27.46
CA GLY A 16 -28.71 44.77 26.70
C GLY A 16 -27.29 44.21 26.75
N ALA A 17 -27.17 42.90 26.96
CA ALA A 17 -25.94 42.16 26.76
C ALA A 17 -26.20 41.15 25.64
N LEU A 18 -26.23 41.62 24.40
CA LEU A 18 -26.34 40.75 23.23
C LEU A 18 -25.74 41.45 22.00
N PRO A 19 -24.41 41.48 21.91
CA PRO A 19 -23.81 41.02 20.66
C PRO A 19 -22.53 40.24 20.97
N PHE A 20 -22.66 39.04 21.54
CA PHE A 20 -21.51 38.12 21.65
C PHE A 20 -21.82 36.66 21.30
N LEU A 21 -23.06 36.37 20.88
CA LEU A 21 -23.51 35.01 20.54
C LEU A 21 -23.62 34.75 19.04
N LEU A 22 -23.24 35.69 18.17
CA LEU A 22 -23.24 35.47 16.71
C LEU A 22 -21.84 35.18 16.11
N GLY A 23 -20.77 35.26 16.90
CA GLY A 23 -19.39 35.00 16.44
C GLY A 23 -18.92 33.55 16.61
N ILE A 24 -19.59 32.74 17.43
CA ILE A 24 -19.13 31.38 17.77
C ILE A 24 -19.81 30.30 16.90
N VAL A 25 -20.95 30.60 16.26
CA VAL A 25 -21.68 29.61 15.46
C VAL A 25 -21.10 29.45 14.05
N LEU A 26 -20.29 30.38 13.54
CA LEU A 26 -19.70 30.28 12.20
C LEU A 26 -18.41 29.45 12.10
N LEU A 27 -17.79 29.03 13.21
CA LEU A 27 -16.63 28.11 13.17
C LEU A 27 -17.01 26.63 13.28
N ALA A 28 -18.29 26.31 13.52
CA ALA A 28 -18.73 24.92 13.75
C ALA A 28 -19.14 24.17 12.47
N THR A 29 -18.95 24.74 11.27
CA THR A 29 -19.32 24.11 10.00
C THR A 29 -18.18 24.01 9.00
N VAL A 30 -16.92 24.00 9.47
CA VAL A 30 -15.84 23.50 8.62
C VAL A 30 -16.03 21.99 8.53
N PRO A 31 -16.35 21.42 7.36
CA PRO A 31 -16.35 19.97 7.21
C PRO A 31 -14.94 19.52 7.56
N SER A 32 -14.82 18.69 8.60
CA SER A 32 -13.59 17.99 8.91
C SER A 32 -13.31 17.12 7.69
N SER A 33 -12.46 17.61 6.79
CA SER A 33 -11.90 16.76 5.74
C SER A 33 -11.09 15.74 6.50
N ALA A 34 -11.65 14.55 6.69
CA ALA A 34 -10.92 13.43 7.24
C ALA A 34 -9.74 13.19 6.29
N THR A 35 -8.57 13.72 6.64
CA THR A 35 -7.31 13.40 5.99
C THR A 35 -7.05 11.93 6.29
N ALA A 36 -7.18 11.09 5.28
CA ALA A 36 -6.97 9.66 5.40
C ALA A 36 -5.45 9.43 5.49
N ALA A 37 -4.97 9.16 6.70
CA ALA A 37 -3.57 8.78 6.90
C ALA A 37 -3.30 7.39 6.31
N PRO A 38 -2.03 7.07 5.96
CA PRO A 38 -1.66 5.71 5.56
C PRO A 38 -2.09 4.69 6.62
N TYR A 39 -2.58 3.53 6.18
CA TYR A 39 -3.01 2.44 7.05
C TYR A 39 -1.84 1.70 7.70
N PHE A 40 -0.65 1.79 7.11
CA PHE A 40 0.56 1.19 7.63
C PHE A 40 1.73 2.18 7.58
N GLU A 41 2.83 1.79 8.21
CA GLU A 41 4.06 2.59 8.29
C GLU A 41 4.84 2.70 6.96
N ASP A 42 4.36 2.08 5.88
CA ASP A 42 4.95 2.24 4.54
C ASP A 42 4.77 3.68 4.02
N GLY A 43 3.72 4.37 4.49
CA GLY A 43 3.48 5.78 4.16
C GLY A 43 2.66 6.01 2.89
N PHE A 44 2.19 4.96 2.20
CA PHE A 44 1.37 5.09 1.00
C PHE A 44 0.04 4.32 1.04
N LEU A 45 0.02 3.07 1.50
CA LEU A 45 -1.21 2.28 1.52
C LEU A 45 -2.29 2.98 2.34
N GLY A 46 -3.48 3.16 1.77
CA GLY A 46 -4.58 3.87 2.44
C GLY A 46 -4.67 5.37 2.17
N LEU A 47 -3.64 5.99 1.55
CA LEU A 47 -3.74 7.37 1.11
C LEU A 47 -4.80 7.53 0.02
N SER A 48 -5.48 8.67 0.00
CA SER A 48 -6.23 9.08 -1.18
C SER A 48 -5.28 9.46 -2.33
N GLN A 49 -5.76 9.38 -3.57
CA GLN A 49 -5.00 9.88 -4.73
C GLN A 49 -4.59 11.35 -4.56
N LYS A 50 -5.45 12.17 -3.93
CA LYS A 50 -5.15 13.57 -3.66
C LYS A 50 -3.96 13.71 -2.71
N GLU A 51 -3.96 12.98 -1.60
CA GLU A 51 -2.85 13.01 -0.63
C GLU A 51 -1.55 12.48 -1.25
N LEU A 52 -1.64 11.44 -2.08
CA LEU A 52 -0.50 10.96 -2.86
C LEU A 52 0.08 12.06 -3.77
N HIS A 53 -0.77 12.81 -4.47
CA HIS A 53 -0.34 13.92 -5.33
C HIS A 53 0.22 15.09 -4.54
N GLU A 54 -0.30 15.35 -3.34
CA GLU A 54 0.27 16.35 -2.43
C GLU A 54 1.67 15.93 -1.97
N GLN A 55 1.90 14.63 -1.75
CA GLN A 55 3.19 14.09 -1.29
C GLN A 55 4.24 13.96 -2.41
N LEU A 56 3.86 13.47 -3.60
CA LEU A 56 4.79 13.16 -4.69
C LEU A 56 4.73 14.15 -5.87
N GLY A 57 3.78 15.07 -5.84
CA GLY A 57 3.47 15.94 -6.97
C GLY A 57 2.66 15.23 -8.05
N ARG A 58 2.60 15.86 -9.23
CA ARG A 58 1.85 15.35 -10.37
C ARG A 58 2.52 14.09 -10.94
N PRO A 59 1.77 13.00 -11.19
CA PRO A 59 2.30 11.82 -11.86
C PRO A 59 2.76 12.13 -13.29
N GLN A 60 3.75 11.38 -13.75
CA GLN A 60 4.38 11.57 -15.07
C GLN A 60 3.58 10.85 -16.17
N ALA A 61 2.96 9.72 -15.85
CA ALA A 61 2.20 8.90 -16.77
C ALA A 61 1.08 8.14 -16.04
N VAL A 62 0.20 7.51 -16.83
CA VAL A 62 -0.76 6.51 -16.35
C VAL A 62 -0.35 5.15 -16.89
N ARG A 63 -0.36 4.11 -16.04
CA ARG A 63 -0.12 2.72 -16.45
C ARG A 63 -1.44 1.95 -16.48
N ASP A 64 -1.69 1.26 -17.58
CA ASP A 64 -2.72 0.22 -17.69
C ASP A 64 -2.10 -1.15 -17.40
N ARG A 65 -2.76 -1.92 -16.52
CA ARG A 65 -2.34 -3.27 -16.11
C ARG A 65 -3.36 -4.30 -16.60
N LYS A 66 -3.02 -5.01 -17.67
CA LYS A 66 -3.74 -6.23 -18.07
C LYS A 66 -3.27 -7.39 -17.19
N SER A 67 -3.90 -7.52 -16.03
CA SER A 67 -3.53 -8.37 -14.89
C SER A 67 -3.16 -9.81 -15.24
N ALA A 68 -3.83 -10.43 -16.22
CA ALA A 68 -3.55 -11.81 -16.63
C ALA A 68 -2.23 -11.99 -17.40
N LEU A 69 -1.77 -10.97 -18.12
CA LEU A 69 -0.63 -11.07 -19.05
C LEU A 69 0.63 -10.37 -18.54
N ARG A 70 0.55 -9.61 -17.42
CA ARG A 70 1.66 -8.77 -16.92
C ARG A 70 2.24 -7.85 -18.00
N VAL A 71 1.39 -7.41 -18.92
CA VAL A 71 1.73 -6.42 -19.95
C VAL A 71 1.29 -5.06 -19.43
N PHE A 72 2.27 -4.17 -19.31
CA PHE A 72 2.06 -2.78 -18.89
C PHE A 72 2.11 -1.86 -20.09
N THR A 73 1.12 -0.98 -20.22
CA THR A 73 1.13 0.07 -21.24
C THR A 73 1.10 1.43 -20.55
N TYR A 74 1.97 2.34 -20.97
CA TYR A 74 2.10 3.67 -20.39
C TYR A 74 1.48 4.70 -21.32
N TYR A 75 0.64 5.56 -20.75
CA TYR A 75 -0.07 6.62 -21.44
C TYR A 75 0.30 7.99 -20.85
N PRO A 76 0.19 9.07 -21.63
CA PRO A 76 0.33 10.42 -21.11
C PRO A 76 -0.61 10.66 -19.93
N ILE A 77 -0.17 11.43 -18.93
CA ILE A 77 -1.02 11.75 -17.77
C ILE A 77 -2.30 12.51 -18.13
N THR A 78 -2.34 13.15 -19.30
CA THR A 78 -3.56 13.79 -19.83
C THR A 78 -4.71 12.80 -20.05
N ASP A 79 -4.39 11.53 -20.28
CA ASP A 79 -5.37 10.49 -20.59
C ASP A 79 -6.12 10.02 -19.32
N TRP A 80 -5.61 10.39 -18.14
CA TRP A 80 -6.25 10.10 -16.86
C TRP A 80 -7.68 10.61 -16.81
N SER A 81 -7.88 11.92 -17.02
CA SER A 81 -9.18 12.56 -16.86
C SER A 81 -10.15 12.24 -18.00
N SER A 82 -9.63 12.00 -19.21
CA SER A 82 -10.46 11.69 -20.37
C SER A 82 -10.94 10.25 -20.37
N TYR A 83 -10.15 9.30 -19.84
CA TYR A 83 -10.39 7.86 -19.97
C TYR A 83 -10.27 7.11 -18.63
N PHE A 84 -9.10 7.05 -18.01
CA PHE A 84 -8.83 6.11 -16.91
C PHE A 84 -9.61 6.38 -15.62
N SER A 85 -9.92 7.63 -15.31
CA SER A 85 -10.70 8.00 -14.11
C SER A 85 -12.12 7.43 -14.12
N LYS A 86 -12.64 7.09 -15.32
CA LYS A 86 -14.00 6.57 -15.51
C LYS A 86 -14.08 5.05 -15.38
N LEU A 87 -12.95 4.36 -15.39
CA LEU A 87 -12.89 2.90 -15.31
C LEU A 87 -13.07 2.42 -13.86
N VAL A 88 -13.56 1.19 -13.70
CA VAL A 88 -13.71 0.53 -12.40
C VAL A 88 -12.52 -0.40 -12.18
N SER A 89 -12.01 -0.46 -10.95
CA SER A 89 -10.93 -1.38 -10.58
C SER A 89 -11.25 -2.84 -10.95
N PRO A 90 -10.27 -3.65 -11.42
CA PRO A 90 -8.84 -3.37 -11.51
C PRO A 90 -8.40 -2.60 -12.77
N GLU A 91 -9.34 -2.14 -13.60
CA GLU A 91 -9.07 -1.49 -14.89
C GLU A 91 -8.89 0.04 -14.76
N ASN A 92 -9.00 0.60 -13.55
CA ASN A 92 -8.60 1.97 -13.32
C ASN A 92 -7.09 2.11 -13.51
N GLY A 93 -6.68 3.20 -14.16
CA GLY A 93 -5.26 3.47 -14.41
C GLY A 93 -4.48 3.60 -13.10
N GLU A 94 -3.17 3.44 -13.21
CA GLU A 94 -2.24 3.61 -12.10
C GLU A 94 -1.38 4.85 -12.30
N ASP A 95 -1.17 5.63 -11.25
CA ASP A 95 -0.29 6.80 -11.33
C ASP A 95 1.18 6.37 -11.33
N VAL A 96 1.96 6.90 -12.27
CA VAL A 96 3.37 6.51 -12.46
C VAL A 96 4.31 7.64 -12.11
N TYR A 97 5.32 7.32 -11.31
CA TYR A 97 6.42 8.20 -10.92
C TYR A 97 7.75 7.49 -11.13
N THR A 98 8.65 8.08 -11.89
CA THR A 98 10.00 7.57 -12.13
C THR A 98 11.02 8.51 -11.49
N PHE A 99 11.90 7.93 -10.68
CA PHE A 99 13.02 8.58 -10.03
C PHE A 99 14.32 7.91 -10.48
N SER A 100 15.39 8.69 -10.62
CA SER A 100 16.74 8.13 -10.75
C SER A 100 17.44 8.18 -9.40
N ARG A 101 17.84 7.02 -8.87
CA ARG A 101 18.53 6.88 -7.59
C ARG A 101 19.83 6.12 -7.84
N GLU A 102 20.97 6.79 -7.66
CA GLU A 102 22.30 6.20 -7.88
C GLU A 102 22.48 5.58 -9.28
N GLY A 103 21.87 6.20 -10.30
CA GLY A 103 21.93 5.71 -11.68
C GLY A 103 21.00 4.53 -11.99
N ILE A 104 20.12 4.16 -11.05
CA ILE A 104 19.07 3.17 -11.23
C ILE A 104 17.74 3.91 -11.40
N ASP A 105 16.98 3.55 -12.42
CA ASP A 105 15.62 4.03 -12.57
C ASP A 105 14.70 3.22 -11.65
N VAL A 106 14.03 3.93 -10.74
CA VAL A 106 13.07 3.41 -9.78
C VAL A 106 11.70 3.96 -10.13
N ARG A 107 10.84 3.10 -10.68
CA ARG A 107 9.50 3.47 -11.14
C ARG A 107 8.44 2.95 -10.20
N TYR A 108 7.77 3.87 -9.51
CA TYR A 108 6.60 3.60 -8.69
C TYR A 108 5.34 3.67 -9.56
N SER A 109 4.43 2.73 -9.36
CA SER A 109 3.09 2.70 -9.94
C SER A 109 2.07 2.45 -8.84
N PHE A 110 1.10 3.33 -8.69
CA PHE A 110 0.11 3.28 -7.61
C PHE A 110 -1.25 2.80 -8.13
N SER A 111 -1.69 1.63 -7.67
CA SER A 111 -3.04 1.12 -7.98
C SER A 111 -4.03 1.52 -6.89
N TYR A 112 -5.27 1.81 -7.29
CA TYR A 112 -6.31 2.25 -6.36
C TYR A 112 -7.42 1.21 -6.15
N ALA A 113 -7.94 1.18 -4.94
CA ALA A 113 -9.24 0.63 -4.59
C ALA A 113 -10.32 1.72 -4.68
N ILE A 114 -11.55 1.27 -4.91
CA ILE A 114 -12.76 2.09 -4.99
C ILE A 114 -13.78 1.47 -4.02
N ASP A 115 -14.57 2.28 -3.31
CA ASP A 115 -15.71 1.73 -2.58
C ASP A 115 -16.78 1.25 -3.58
N PRO A 116 -17.13 -0.05 -3.62
CA PRO A 116 -18.13 -0.55 -4.55
C PRO A 116 -19.53 0.03 -4.31
N ASN A 117 -19.80 0.59 -3.13
CA ASN A 117 -21.06 1.26 -2.81
C ASN A 117 -21.05 2.75 -3.17
N ASP A 118 -19.88 3.30 -3.54
CA ASP A 118 -19.75 4.69 -3.99
C ASP A 118 -19.92 4.75 -5.51
N HIS A 119 -21.14 5.12 -5.93
CA HIS A 119 -21.52 5.28 -7.32
C HIS A 119 -21.26 6.69 -7.87
N ASN A 120 -20.62 7.57 -7.10
CA ASN A 120 -20.32 8.92 -7.57
C ASN A 120 -19.22 8.91 -8.64
N GLU A 121 -19.32 9.80 -9.62
CA GLU A 121 -18.27 9.98 -10.64
C GLU A 121 -16.94 10.45 -10.03
N ASN A 122 -17.00 11.19 -8.92
CA ASN A 122 -15.85 11.68 -8.14
C ASN A 122 -15.55 10.83 -6.90
N ARG A 123 -15.83 9.53 -6.97
CA ARG A 123 -15.55 8.57 -5.89
C ARG A 123 -14.09 8.60 -5.46
N LEU A 124 -13.87 8.39 -4.16
CA LEU A 124 -12.53 8.39 -3.58
C LEU A 124 -11.71 7.21 -4.10
N LEU A 125 -10.52 7.50 -4.61
CA LEU A 125 -9.51 6.51 -4.98
C LEU A 125 -8.50 6.38 -3.84
N THR A 126 -8.37 5.18 -3.30
CA THR A 126 -7.46 4.90 -2.17
C THR A 126 -6.36 3.96 -2.61
N VAL A 127 -5.10 4.27 -2.32
CA VAL A 127 -3.95 3.44 -2.68
C VAL A 127 -4.08 2.06 -2.03
N ARG A 128 -4.07 1.01 -2.86
CA ARG A 128 -4.14 -0.39 -2.41
C ARG A 128 -2.87 -1.19 -2.70
N LEU A 129 -2.07 -0.73 -3.66
CA LEU A 129 -0.86 -1.39 -4.13
C LEU A 129 0.13 -0.33 -4.59
N VAL A 130 1.39 -0.50 -4.21
CA VAL A 130 2.51 0.23 -4.79
C VAL A 130 3.41 -0.79 -5.48
N ASP A 131 3.53 -0.71 -6.80
CA ASP A 131 4.42 -1.55 -7.59
C ASP A 131 5.65 -0.75 -8.00
N ILE A 132 6.84 -1.25 -7.65
CA ILE A 132 8.10 -0.51 -7.79
C ILE A 132 9.02 -1.32 -8.68
N GLU A 133 9.31 -0.82 -9.87
CA GLU A 133 10.15 -1.48 -10.88
C GLU A 133 11.54 -0.85 -10.93
N PHE A 134 12.57 -1.67 -11.12
CA PHE A 134 13.97 -1.27 -11.23
C PHE A 134 14.53 -1.49 -12.63
N SER A 135 15.30 -0.53 -13.13
CA SER A 135 16.11 -0.71 -14.33
C SER A 135 17.50 -0.11 -14.11
N PRO A 136 18.57 -0.93 -14.02
CA PRO A 136 18.59 -2.41 -14.02
C PRO A 136 18.05 -3.03 -12.72
N ALA A 137 17.92 -4.36 -12.69
CA ALA A 137 17.60 -5.13 -11.47
C ALA A 137 18.65 -4.93 -10.37
N VAL A 138 18.22 -5.01 -9.11
CA VAL A 138 19.05 -4.63 -7.95
C VAL A 138 19.14 -5.76 -6.91
N PRO A 139 20.25 -5.88 -6.19
CA PRO A 139 20.36 -6.85 -5.09
C PRO A 139 19.30 -6.64 -3.99
N ILE A 140 18.81 -7.72 -3.38
CA ILE A 140 17.89 -7.66 -2.21
C ILE A 140 18.46 -6.74 -1.12
N SER A 141 19.76 -6.87 -0.82
CA SER A 141 20.46 -6.07 0.19
C SER A 141 20.36 -4.56 -0.03
N ARG A 142 20.15 -4.12 -1.27
CA ARG A 142 20.10 -2.72 -1.68
C ARG A 142 18.72 -2.10 -1.66
N LEU A 143 17.66 -2.90 -1.55
CA LEU A 143 16.28 -2.40 -1.61
C LEU A 143 15.97 -1.31 -0.56
N PRO A 144 16.39 -1.42 0.72
CA PRO A 144 16.08 -0.40 1.73
C PRO A 144 16.72 0.97 1.43
N SER A 145 17.84 1.03 0.71
CA SER A 145 18.47 2.31 0.33
C SER A 145 17.78 2.94 -0.88
N LEU A 146 17.20 2.12 -1.76
CA LEU A 146 16.55 2.54 -2.99
C LEU A 146 15.06 2.80 -2.84
N ILE A 147 14.41 2.31 -1.79
CA ILE A 147 12.98 2.52 -1.49
C ILE A 147 12.85 2.91 0.00
N PRO A 148 12.76 4.21 0.35
CA PRO A 148 12.65 4.67 1.75
C PRO A 148 11.45 4.10 2.53
N GLU A 149 10.41 3.71 1.80
CA GLU A 149 9.17 3.12 2.32
C GLU A 149 9.30 1.61 2.57
N PHE A 150 10.27 0.96 1.93
CA PHE A 150 10.55 -0.45 2.12
C PHE A 150 11.41 -0.64 3.37
N ARG A 151 10.74 -0.88 4.49
CA ARG A 151 11.38 -1.06 5.80
C ARG A 151 11.11 -2.47 6.31
N PRO A 152 11.74 -3.54 5.76
CA PRO A 152 11.48 -4.92 6.18
C PRO A 152 11.80 -5.11 7.67
N SER A 153 11.12 -6.06 8.31
CA SER A 153 11.44 -6.41 9.70
C SER A 153 12.82 -7.08 9.78
N THR A 154 13.60 -6.77 10.81
CA THR A 154 14.84 -7.49 11.13
C THR A 154 14.63 -8.62 12.15
N ASP A 155 13.41 -8.73 12.69
CA ASP A 155 13.03 -9.80 13.62
C ASP A 155 13.01 -11.16 12.86
N PRO A 156 13.76 -12.17 13.33
CA PRO A 156 13.80 -13.50 12.70
C PRO A 156 12.47 -14.25 12.79
N THR A 157 11.55 -13.86 13.68
CA THR A 157 10.25 -14.50 13.84
C THR A 157 9.20 -14.02 12.83
N ASN A 158 9.45 -12.88 12.16
CA ASN A 158 8.56 -12.37 11.12
C ASN A 158 8.45 -13.37 9.96
N PRO A 159 7.22 -13.74 9.54
CA PRO A 159 7.03 -14.70 8.46
C PRO A 159 7.63 -14.23 7.14
N ALA A 160 8.41 -15.11 6.52
CA ALA A 160 8.90 -14.96 5.16
C ALA A 160 8.64 -16.24 4.36
N PHE A 161 8.27 -16.07 3.10
CA PHE A 161 8.01 -17.17 2.18
C PHE A 161 8.71 -16.90 0.85
N ARG A 162 8.96 -17.95 0.07
CA ARG A 162 9.52 -17.81 -1.27
C ARG A 162 8.91 -18.76 -2.26
N SER A 163 8.92 -18.37 -3.52
CA SER A 163 8.75 -19.24 -4.67
C SER A 163 10.03 -19.23 -5.51
N ASN A 164 9.96 -19.78 -6.72
CA ASN A 164 11.04 -19.71 -7.70
C ASN A 164 11.21 -18.31 -8.33
N ILE A 165 10.25 -17.39 -8.14
CA ILE A 165 10.26 -16.07 -8.80
C ILE A 165 9.96 -14.90 -7.85
N TRP A 166 9.64 -15.18 -6.58
CA TRP A 166 9.39 -14.12 -5.61
C TRP A 166 9.73 -14.50 -4.17
N VAL A 167 9.94 -13.48 -3.34
CA VAL A 167 10.02 -13.55 -1.87
C VAL A 167 8.90 -12.71 -1.27
N LEU A 168 8.24 -13.20 -0.24
CA LEU A 168 7.14 -12.54 0.46
C LEU A 168 7.53 -12.30 1.91
N LEU A 169 7.41 -11.06 2.38
CA LEU A 169 7.85 -10.61 3.70
C LEU A 169 6.68 -9.96 4.42
N PHE A 170 6.29 -10.51 5.56
CA PHE A 170 5.24 -9.94 6.40
C PHE A 170 5.81 -9.00 7.45
N LYS A 171 5.13 -7.89 7.70
CA LYS A 171 5.55 -6.89 8.67
C LYS A 171 4.41 -6.36 9.52
N GLY A 172 4.66 -6.26 10.83
CA GLY A 172 3.73 -5.72 11.80
C GLY A 172 2.52 -6.61 12.08
N PRO A 173 1.63 -6.18 12.98
CA PRO A 173 0.36 -6.86 13.22
C PRO A 173 -0.62 -6.62 12.05
N PRO A 174 -1.67 -7.45 11.92
CA PRO A 174 -2.80 -7.14 11.04
C PRO A 174 -3.45 -5.79 11.38
N SER A 175 -3.95 -5.09 10.36
CA SER A 175 -4.71 -3.85 10.51
C SER A 175 -6.18 -4.08 10.15
N SER A 176 -7.09 -3.62 11.01
CA SER A 176 -8.54 -3.61 10.71
C SER A 176 -8.86 -2.69 9.54
N ASP A 177 -8.10 -1.61 9.38
CA ASP A 177 -8.35 -0.56 8.39
C ASP A 177 -7.92 -1.03 6.99
N ALA A 178 -7.01 -2.00 6.91
CA ALA A 178 -6.61 -2.64 5.66
C ALA A 178 -7.76 -3.35 4.93
N ARG A 179 -8.84 -3.73 5.64
CA ARG A 179 -10.03 -4.33 5.02
C ARG A 179 -10.69 -3.42 3.97
N PHE A 180 -10.50 -2.09 4.09
CA PHE A 180 -11.07 -1.14 3.15
C PHE A 180 -10.45 -1.23 1.74
N ILE A 181 -9.17 -1.61 1.66
CA ILE A 181 -8.43 -1.77 0.39
C ILE A 181 -8.39 -3.21 -0.11
N VAL A 182 -8.79 -4.19 0.72
CA VAL A 182 -8.92 -5.59 0.33
C VAL A 182 -10.38 -6.04 0.38
N ARG A 183 -11.11 -5.75 -0.69
CA ARG A 183 -12.54 -6.10 -0.82
C ARG A 183 -12.73 -7.25 -1.82
N GLU A 184 -12.27 -8.44 -1.43
CA GLU A 184 -12.55 -9.70 -2.14
C GLU A 184 -13.70 -10.46 -1.45
N PRO A 185 -14.75 -10.86 -2.19
CA PRO A 185 -15.89 -11.58 -1.59
C PRO A 185 -15.46 -12.85 -0.85
N GLY A 186 -15.92 -13.00 0.40
CA GLY A 186 -15.63 -14.15 1.26
C GLY A 186 -14.27 -14.09 1.97
N LYS A 187 -13.54 -12.98 1.84
CA LYS A 187 -12.24 -12.75 2.48
C LYS A 187 -12.25 -11.58 3.48
N GLU A 188 -13.42 -11.06 3.80
CA GLU A 188 -13.61 -9.88 4.65
C GLU A 188 -13.23 -10.15 6.12
N GLN A 189 -13.32 -11.42 6.54
CA GLN A 189 -12.99 -11.86 7.90
C GLN A 189 -11.50 -12.15 8.11
N LEU A 190 -10.71 -12.11 7.03
CA LEU A 190 -9.28 -12.38 7.13
C LEU A 190 -8.54 -11.23 7.79
N ASP A 191 -7.45 -11.60 8.45
CA ASP A 191 -6.47 -10.67 8.96
C ASP A 191 -5.52 -10.25 7.82
N TRP A 192 -5.42 -8.94 7.60
CA TRP A 192 -4.61 -8.33 6.54
C TRP A 192 -3.43 -7.59 7.14
N THR A 193 -2.23 -7.95 6.69
CA THR A 193 -0.97 -7.42 7.20
C THR A 193 -0.18 -6.79 6.06
N LEU A 194 0.62 -5.77 6.39
CA LEU A 194 1.58 -5.19 5.46
C LEU A 194 2.51 -6.28 4.93
N CYS A 195 2.65 -6.30 3.61
CA CYS A 195 3.42 -7.31 2.93
C CYS A 195 4.25 -6.70 1.80
N TYR A 196 5.52 -7.09 1.77
CA TYR A 196 6.40 -6.80 0.67
C TYR A 196 6.62 -8.05 -0.17
N GLN A 197 6.39 -7.96 -1.48
CA GLN A 197 6.66 -9.04 -2.41
C GLN A 197 7.78 -8.63 -3.37
N LEU A 198 8.91 -9.30 -3.30
CA LEU A 198 10.09 -9.05 -4.14
C LEU A 198 10.06 -10.02 -5.31
N PHE A 199 10.14 -9.55 -6.55
CA PHE A 199 10.09 -10.38 -7.75
C PHE A 199 11.43 -10.38 -8.48
N SER A 200 11.80 -11.55 -9.01
CA SER A 200 12.93 -11.71 -9.92
C SER A 200 12.44 -12.31 -11.23
N MET A 201 12.65 -11.60 -12.34
CA MET A 201 12.24 -12.02 -13.68
C MET A 201 13.09 -13.18 -14.20
N GLN A 202 14.36 -13.25 -13.80
CA GLN A 202 15.28 -14.35 -14.13
C GLN A 202 15.14 -15.53 -13.16
N GLY A 203 14.31 -15.40 -12.14
CA GLY A 203 14.10 -16.40 -11.10
C GLY A 203 15.08 -16.28 -9.93
N LEU A 204 14.69 -16.88 -8.81
CA LEU A 204 15.47 -16.88 -7.58
C LEU A 204 16.25 -18.20 -7.45
N PRO A 205 17.51 -18.16 -7.04
CA PRO A 205 18.32 -19.36 -6.83
C PRO A 205 17.79 -20.22 -5.68
N ASP A 206 18.01 -21.54 -5.74
CA ASP A 206 17.58 -22.51 -4.72
C ASP A 206 18.05 -22.16 -3.30
N HIS A 207 19.24 -21.60 -3.18
CA HIS A 207 19.67 -20.93 -1.96
C HIS A 207 19.60 -19.43 -2.21
N LEU A 208 18.77 -18.70 -1.47
CA LEU A 208 18.56 -17.27 -1.67
C LEU A 208 19.68 -16.45 -1.02
N PRO A 209 20.65 -15.86 -1.76
CA PRO A 209 21.56 -14.89 -1.19
C PRO A 209 20.90 -13.51 -1.12
N THR A 210 21.43 -12.65 -0.25
CA THR A 210 21.08 -11.22 -0.20
C THR A 210 21.51 -10.46 -1.47
N GLU A 211 22.38 -11.04 -2.28
CA GLU A 211 22.80 -10.54 -3.59
C GLU A 211 21.91 -11.00 -4.76
N ALA A 212 20.83 -11.74 -4.49
CA ALA A 212 19.88 -12.09 -5.54
C ALA A 212 19.24 -10.83 -6.14
N LEU A 213 19.10 -10.81 -7.47
CA LEU A 213 18.62 -9.64 -8.20
C LEU A 213 17.09 -9.61 -8.21
N ILE A 214 16.56 -8.43 -7.90
CA ILE A 214 15.14 -8.08 -7.84
C ILE A 214 14.87 -7.01 -8.87
N ASP A 215 13.94 -7.29 -9.79
CA ASP A 215 13.48 -6.34 -10.81
C ASP A 215 12.32 -5.50 -10.29
N ARG A 216 11.59 -6.00 -9.27
CA ARG A 216 10.33 -5.39 -8.86
C ARG A 216 9.96 -5.70 -7.41
N VAL A 217 9.37 -4.71 -6.73
CA VAL A 217 8.84 -4.84 -5.36
C VAL A 217 7.40 -4.36 -5.34
N GLU A 218 6.49 -5.17 -4.81
CA GLU A 218 5.13 -4.77 -4.51
C GLU A 218 4.98 -4.53 -3.00
N ILE A 219 4.48 -3.35 -2.61
CA ILE A 219 4.01 -3.02 -1.27
C ILE A 219 2.49 -3.16 -1.27
N SER A 220 1.98 -4.08 -0.45
CA SER A 220 0.57 -4.48 -0.47
C SER A 220 0.10 -4.98 0.88
N THR A 221 -1.17 -5.37 0.95
CA THR A 221 -1.74 -6.12 2.05
C THR A 221 -1.95 -7.59 1.67
N GLN A 222 -1.52 -8.50 2.54
CA GLN A 222 -1.71 -9.94 2.35
C GLN A 222 -2.22 -10.60 3.64
N SER A 223 -2.93 -11.72 3.48
CA SER A 223 -3.36 -12.53 4.62
C SER A 223 -2.41 -13.70 4.84
N LEU A 224 -1.78 -13.74 6.01
CA LEU A 224 -0.90 -14.85 6.40
C LEU A 224 -1.65 -16.19 6.40
N GLN A 225 -2.94 -16.17 6.74
CA GLN A 225 -3.80 -17.35 6.73
C GLN A 225 -3.92 -17.95 5.32
N LEU A 226 -4.17 -17.11 4.31
CA LEU A 226 -4.25 -17.55 2.91
C LEU A 226 -2.92 -18.07 2.38
N VAL A 227 -1.84 -17.35 2.65
CA VAL A 227 -0.49 -17.75 2.25
C VAL A 227 -0.15 -19.11 2.84
N THR A 228 -0.37 -19.31 4.14
CA THR A 228 -0.10 -20.59 4.81
C THR A 228 -0.95 -21.74 4.23
N LEU A 229 -2.22 -21.50 3.89
CA LEU A 229 -3.08 -22.49 3.25
C LEU A 229 -2.58 -22.90 1.85
N GLN A 230 -2.03 -21.95 1.10
CA GLN A 230 -1.54 -22.15 -0.28
C GLN A 230 -0.07 -22.56 -0.37
N GLN A 231 0.63 -22.59 0.76
CA GLN A 231 2.07 -22.88 0.87
C GLN A 231 2.45 -24.13 0.08
N ARG A 232 1.78 -25.26 0.33
CA ARG A 232 2.10 -26.56 -0.31
C ARG A 232 2.11 -26.53 -1.84
N HIS A 233 1.45 -25.56 -2.46
CA HIS A 233 1.27 -25.52 -3.91
C HIS A 233 2.10 -24.44 -4.61
N THR A 234 2.55 -23.40 -3.90
CA THR A 234 3.06 -22.19 -4.57
C THR A 234 4.35 -21.61 -3.98
N HIS A 235 4.67 -21.90 -2.71
CA HIS A 235 5.80 -21.29 -2.02
C HIS A 235 6.19 -22.04 -0.75
N GLU A 236 7.42 -21.90 -0.30
CA GLU A 236 7.89 -22.47 0.97
C GLU A 236 8.19 -21.38 1.99
N ARG A 237 8.16 -21.75 3.28
CA ARG A 237 8.57 -20.85 4.36
C ARG A 237 10.09 -20.82 4.43
N ILE A 238 10.65 -19.61 4.54
CA ILE A 238 12.08 -19.40 4.72
C ILE A 238 12.35 -18.53 5.93
N SER A 239 13.62 -18.48 6.31
CA SER A 239 14.13 -17.51 7.28
C SER A 239 14.07 -16.11 6.67
N ASN A 240 13.77 -15.11 7.49
CA ASN A 240 13.67 -13.73 7.05
C ASN A 240 15.02 -13.23 6.49
N PRO A 241 15.12 -12.88 5.19
CA PRO A 241 16.36 -12.44 4.54
C PRO A 241 17.00 -11.18 5.14
N TYR A 242 16.23 -10.39 5.89
CA TYR A 242 16.70 -9.17 6.54
C TYR A 242 17.01 -9.37 8.03
N SER A 243 16.87 -10.60 8.55
CA SER A 243 17.27 -10.92 9.91
C SER A 243 18.77 -11.20 10.00
N HIS A 244 19.39 -10.86 11.12
CA HIS A 244 20.82 -11.13 11.37
C HIS A 244 21.19 -12.61 11.38
N GLN A 245 20.20 -13.51 11.45
CA GLN A 245 20.40 -14.95 11.47
C GLN A 245 20.44 -15.56 10.07
N PHE A 246 19.99 -14.84 9.04
CA PHE A 246 19.86 -15.35 7.68
C PHE A 246 21.22 -15.76 7.08
N ASP A 247 22.20 -14.87 7.11
CA ASP A 247 23.54 -15.12 6.55
C ASP A 247 24.33 -16.20 7.32
N ARG A 248 23.86 -16.59 8.50
CA ARG A 248 24.50 -17.62 9.34
C ARG A 248 23.99 -19.02 9.04
N GLN A 249 23.05 -19.17 8.11
CA GLN A 249 22.50 -20.47 7.75
C GLN A 249 23.45 -21.20 6.80
N SER A 250 23.91 -22.38 7.22
CA SER A 250 24.62 -23.28 6.34
C SER A 250 23.72 -23.67 5.18
N PRO A 251 24.23 -23.72 3.93
CA PRO A 251 23.44 -24.19 2.81
C PRO A 251 22.92 -25.60 3.11
N PRO A 252 21.66 -25.91 2.79
CA PRO A 252 21.13 -27.25 3.00
C PRO A 252 22.00 -28.27 2.25
N PRO A 253 22.23 -29.47 2.83
CA PRO A 253 23.00 -30.50 2.16
C PRO A 253 22.35 -30.81 0.81
N LYS A 254 23.18 -30.90 -0.25
CA LYS A 254 22.70 -31.26 -1.59
C LYS A 254 21.88 -32.55 -1.48
N PRO A 255 20.67 -32.61 -2.08
CA PRO A 255 19.91 -33.84 -2.12
C PRO A 255 20.80 -34.94 -2.69
N SER A 256 20.93 -36.05 -1.96
CA SER A 256 21.49 -37.28 -2.51
C SER A 256 20.73 -37.57 -3.80
N ALA A 257 21.44 -37.64 -4.93
CA ALA A 257 20.85 -38.00 -6.20
C ALA A 257 20.30 -39.43 -6.05
N ALA A 258 19.02 -39.54 -5.70
CA ALA A 258 18.34 -40.81 -5.69
C ALA A 258 18.44 -41.36 -7.12
N PRO A 259 18.93 -42.60 -7.31
CA PRO A 259 19.05 -43.17 -8.64
C PRO A 259 17.67 -43.14 -9.30
N ILE A 260 17.60 -42.52 -10.48
CA ILE A 260 16.38 -42.47 -11.28
C ILE A 260 15.99 -43.93 -11.57
N PRO A 261 14.78 -44.37 -11.18
CA PRO A 261 14.34 -45.74 -11.46
C PRO A 261 14.35 -45.97 -12.97
N VAL A 262 15.16 -46.93 -13.43
CA VAL A 262 15.16 -47.36 -14.83
C VAL A 262 13.85 -48.10 -15.09
N PRO A 263 13.06 -47.74 -16.12
CA PRO A 263 11.83 -48.45 -16.45
C PRO A 263 12.10 -49.93 -16.74
N LYS A 264 11.30 -50.83 -16.16
CA LYS A 264 11.41 -52.29 -16.31
C LYS A 264 11.09 -52.83 -17.72
N TYR A 265 10.80 -51.96 -18.69
CA TYR A 265 10.48 -52.36 -20.07
C TYR A 265 11.69 -52.25 -21.02
N ALA A 266 12.88 -52.00 -20.47
CA ALA A 266 14.12 -51.92 -21.24
C ALA A 266 14.85 -53.28 -21.40
N GLU A 267 14.16 -54.39 -21.10
CA GLU A 267 14.61 -55.77 -21.39
C GLU A 267 13.73 -56.42 -22.45
#